data_AF-U2TCW5-F1
#
_entry.id   AF-U2TCW5-F1
#
_cell.length_a   1.000
_cell.length_b   1.000
_cell.length_c   1.000
_cell.angle_alpha   90.00
_cell.angle_beta   90.00
_cell.angle_gamma   90.00
#
_symmetry.space_group_name_H-M   'P 1'
#
loop_
_entity.id
_entity.type
_entity.pdbx_description
1 polymer ?
#
loop_
_entity_poly.entity_id
_entity_poly.type
_entity_poly.pdbx_seq_one_letter_code
_entity_poly.pdbx_strand_id
1 'polypeptide(L)' 'MINMKKLFLIAILALTTVSCELLDSNSWDRAHQKAAERGRKCYETSSGYYYCENTK' A
#
# COMPACT_ATOMS: atom_id res chain seq x y z
N MET A 1 -33.82 -15.04 7.38
CA MET A 1 -34.11 -14.12 6.25
C MET A 1 -33.00 -13.10 6.17
N ILE A 2 -32.10 -13.22 5.18
CA ILE A 2 -30.94 -12.33 5.03
C ILE A 2 -31.46 -10.99 4.51
N ASN A 3 -31.46 -9.98 5.37
CA ASN A 3 -31.87 -8.63 4.98
C ASN A 3 -30.81 -8.03 4.04
N MET A 4 -31.22 -7.45 2.92
CA MET A 4 -30.35 -6.83 1.90
C MET A 4 -29.29 -5.89 2.53
N LYS A 5 -29.68 -5.12 3.55
CA LYS A 5 -28.77 -4.25 4.33
C LYS A 5 -27.60 -5.01 4.99
N LYS A 6 -27.81 -6.26 5.43
CA LYS A 6 -26.76 -7.08 6.05
C LYS A 6 -25.72 -7.54 5.02
N LEU A 7 -26.14 -7.81 3.78
CA LEU A 7 -25.23 -8.14 2.68
C LEU A 7 -24.36 -6.94 2.28
N PHE A 8 -24.96 -5.74 2.22
CA PHE A 8 -24.19 -4.51 1.97
C PHE A 8 -23.13 -4.26 3.03
N LEU A 9 -23.47 -4.43 4.31
CA LEU A 9 -22.51 -4.27 5.40
C LEU A 9 -21.35 -5.28 5.32
N ILE A 10 -21.64 -6.55 5.01
CA ILE A 10 -20.60 -7.58 4.86
C ILE A 10 -19.71 -7.29 3.64
N ALA A 11 -20.30 -6.83 2.53
CA ALA A 11 -19.55 -6.47 1.32
C ALA A 11 -18.57 -5.31 1.56
N ILE A 12 -19.02 -4.25 2.26
CA ILE A 12 -18.14 -3.12 2.60
C ILE A 12 -17.01 -3.58 3.52
N LEU A 13 -17.33 -4.37 4.56
CA LEU A 13 -16.33 -4.91 5.48
C LEU A 13 -15.26 -5.73 4.74
N ALA A 14 -15.68 -6.62 3.84
CA ALA A 14 -14.76 -7.41 3.01
C ALA A 14 -13.90 -6.54 2.08
N LEU A 15 -14.49 -5.53 1.45
CA LEU A 15 -13.75 -4.59 0.59
C LEU A 15 -12.70 -3.81 1.40
N THR A 16 -13.02 -3.39 2.63
CA THR A 16 -12.08 -2.66 3.50
C THR A 16 -10.94 -3.55 4.00
N THR A 17 -11.20 -4.80 4.37
CA THR A 17 -10.16 -5.73 4.81
C THR A 17 -9.22 -6.12 3.67
N VAL A 18 -9.78 -6.35 2.47
CA VAL A 18 -9.00 -6.65 1.26
C VAL A 18 -8.18 -5.43 0.83
N SER A 19 -8.69 -4.20 1.02
CA SER A 19 -7.94 -2.96 0.73
C SER A 19 -6.70 -2.80 1.62
N CYS A 20 -6.79 -3.15 2.90
CA CYS A 20 -5.65 -3.07 3.82
C CYS A 20 -4.58 -4.15 3.55
N GLU A 21 -4.96 -5.33 3.09
CA GLU A 21 -4.00 -6.38 2.68
C GLU A 21 -3.44 -6.15 1.27
N LEU A 22 -4.22 -5.52 0.37
CA LEU A 22 -3.76 -5.02 -0.94
C LEU A 22 -2.80 -3.84 -0.86
N LEU A 23 -2.68 -3.19 0.31
CA LEU A 23 -1.63 -2.22 0.64
C LEU A 23 -0.40 -2.91 1.27
N ASP A 24 -0.20 -4.20 1.00
CA ASP A 24 1.04 -4.76 0.49
C ASP A 24 2.36 -4.17 1.03
N SER A 25 2.59 -4.30 2.34
CA SER A 25 3.88 -3.97 2.97
C SER A 25 5.07 -4.70 2.31
N ASN A 26 4.83 -5.88 1.73
CA ASN A 26 5.87 -6.73 1.17
C ASN A 26 6.28 -6.32 -0.27
N SER A 27 5.40 -5.68 -1.03
CA SER A 27 5.66 -5.14 -2.37
C SER A 27 6.39 -3.82 -2.29
N TRP A 28 6.05 -2.98 -1.32
CA TRP A 28 6.76 -1.73 -1.09
C TRP A 28 8.21 -2.02 -0.73
N ASP A 29 8.47 -2.99 0.16
CA ASP A 29 9.83 -3.43 0.49
C ASP A 29 10.60 -3.99 -0.72
N ARG A 30 9.98 -4.84 -1.53
CA ARG A 30 10.62 -5.34 -2.76
C ARG A 30 10.85 -4.24 -3.79
N ALA A 31 9.92 -3.29 -3.91
CA ALA A 31 10.04 -2.14 -4.80
C ALA A 31 11.16 -1.20 -4.33
N HIS A 32 11.28 -1.00 -3.02
CA HIS A 32 12.35 -0.23 -2.40
C HIS A 32 13.70 -0.91 -2.60
N GLN A 33 13.79 -2.24 -2.42
CA GLN A 33 15.01 -3.00 -2.66
C GLN A 33 15.44 -2.94 -4.14
N LYS A 34 14.53 -3.19 -5.09
CA LYS A 34 14.82 -3.08 -6.53
C LYS A 34 15.17 -1.66 -6.97
N ALA A 35 14.55 -0.65 -6.36
CA ALA A 35 14.91 0.74 -6.60
C ALA A 35 16.34 0.99 -6.12
N ALA A 36 16.69 0.55 -4.90
CA ALA A 36 18.03 0.69 -4.36
C ALA A 36 19.10 0.01 -5.24
N GLU A 37 18.84 -1.19 -5.78
CA GLU A 37 19.74 -1.88 -6.71
C GLU A 37 20.03 -1.09 -8.01
N ARG A 38 19.02 -0.38 -8.51
CA ARG A 38 19.14 0.50 -9.69
C ARG A 38 19.78 1.86 -9.37
N GLY A 39 20.16 2.07 -8.11
CA GLY A 39 20.66 3.37 -7.64
C GLY A 39 19.53 4.39 -7.53
N ARG A 40 18.34 4.00 -7.10
CA ARG A 40 17.18 4.88 -6.88
C ARG A 40 16.74 4.71 -5.43
N LYS A 41 16.94 5.71 -4.58
CA LYS A 41 16.52 5.63 -3.18
C LYS A 41 15.42 6.66 -2.93
N CYS A 42 14.27 6.16 -2.50
CA CYS A 42 13.15 6.99 -2.11
C CYS A 42 13.21 7.23 -0.60
N TYR A 43 13.03 8.47 -0.21
CA TYR A 43 13.04 8.93 1.16
C TYR A 43 11.72 9.63 1.45
N GLU A 44 11.22 9.41 2.65
CA GLU A 44 10.11 10.16 3.20
C GLU A 44 10.67 11.31 4.05
N THR A 45 10.21 12.53 3.78
CA THR A 45 10.54 13.68 4.61
C THR A 45 9.74 13.64 5.91
N SER A 46 10.25 14.33 6.94
CA SER A 46 9.51 14.54 8.20
C SER A 46 8.14 15.22 8.02
N SER A 47 7.90 15.83 6.86
CA SER A 47 6.65 16.50 6.50
C SER A 47 5.70 15.62 5.67
N GLY A 48 6.03 14.33 5.46
CA GLY A 48 5.21 13.38 4.72
C GLY A 48 5.33 13.46 3.19
N TYR A 49 6.24 14.29 2.67
CA TYR A 49 6.56 14.29 1.24
C TYR A 49 7.52 13.15 0.92
N TYR A 50 7.20 12.38 -0.10
CA TYR A 50 8.07 11.34 -0.65
C TYR A 50 8.86 11.92 -1.83
N TYR A 51 10.17 11.73 -1.80
CA TYR A 51 11.05 12.11 -2.89
C TYR A 51 12.04 10.99 -3.16
N CYS A 52 12.44 10.85 -4.42
CA CYS A 52 13.35 9.79 -4.83
C CYS A 52 14.58 10.40 -5.48
N GLU A 53 15.74 9.98 -5.01
CA GLU A 53 17.04 10.38 -5.52
C GLU A 53 17.64 9.25 -6.35
N ASN A 54 18.39 9.61 -7.39
CA ASN A 54 19.25 8.67 -8.10
C ASN A 54 20.64 8.72 -7.45
N THR A 55 21.10 7.59 -6.91
CA THR A 55 22.41 7.39 -6.28
C THR A 55 23.46 6.82 -7.26
N LYS A 56 23.17 6.79 -8.57
CA LYS A 56 24.08 6.42 -9.67
C LYS A 56 24.10 7.47 -10.75
#